data_AF-A0A3S4APV2-F1
#
_entry.id   AF-A0A3S4APV2-F1
#
_cell.length_a   1.000
_cell.length_b   1.000
_cell.length_c   1.000
_cell.angle_alpha   90.00
_cell.angle_beta   90.00
_cell.angle_gamma   90.00
#
_symmetry.space_group_name_H-M   'P 1'
#
loop_
_entity.id
_entity.type
_entity.pdbx_description
1 polymer ?
#
loop_
_entity_poly.entity_id
_entity_poly.type
_entity_poly.pdbx_seq_one_letter_code
_entity_poly.pdbx_strand_id
1 'polypeptide(L)'
;MDYDAILQGKYPAKRHAQRVVEYIRSKVGNASGVLYLESRMTKLLEDNDEPEPFRQRRYFYYLTGCPLADSFVLHDMDSSKTTLFIPPVNPESVIWSGLPMSAEEALEKFDVDEVKYTTAVNAELATAASQKSQPTVFAIQDQVSEHVSFKPFDNKDFSLLKQAIEACRVVKDEYELAMLAKANAISSKAHRAAMEKARHAKNERDLEAVFLSTSITAGARNQAYHGIFASGRAAATLHYVHNDAPLAGKQNLLVDAAAEWDCYAADITRTFPLSGKFTTESRAIYDIVLRMQLESIAALKEDVLWDDVHLLAHKIAIDGLLALGILKGDKDEILANRTSVAFFPHGLGHYLGMDVHDVGGNANYSDPDPMFRYLRVRGRLPAGSVVTVEPGIYFCRFIIEPYLKDPKHAQYIDAAVLEKYWDVGGVRIEDDVVVTKNGAENLTTAIKDPDEMERIISSS
;
A
#
# COMPACT_ATOMS: atom_id res chain seq x y z
N MET A 1 8.65 16.54 5.49
CA MET A 1 9.81 16.06 4.71
C MET A 1 9.90 16.82 3.38
N ASP A 2 11.09 17.27 2.97
CA ASP A 2 11.32 17.83 1.63
C ASP A 2 11.69 16.68 0.67
N TYR A 3 10.68 16.00 0.13
CA TYR A 3 10.90 14.84 -0.73
C TYR A 3 11.58 15.23 -2.05
N ASP A 4 11.40 16.45 -2.57
CA ASP A 4 11.99 16.84 -3.85
C ASP A 4 13.52 16.99 -3.73
N ALA A 5 14.02 17.46 -2.60
CA ALA A 5 15.46 17.50 -2.33
C ALA A 5 16.08 16.10 -2.20
N ILE A 6 15.40 15.18 -1.51
CA ILE A 6 15.89 13.79 -1.31
C ILE A 6 15.90 13.03 -2.64
N LEU A 7 14.83 13.16 -3.43
CA LEU A 7 14.64 12.45 -4.70
C LEU A 7 15.49 12.99 -5.86
N GLN A 8 16.26 14.07 -5.65
CA GLN A 8 17.33 14.47 -6.58
C GLN A 8 18.57 13.57 -6.48
N GLY A 9 18.71 12.84 -5.36
CA GLY A 9 19.76 11.84 -5.19
C GLY A 9 19.55 10.59 -6.04
N LYS A 10 20.55 9.69 -6.02
CA LYS A 10 20.41 8.37 -6.65
C LYS A 10 19.52 7.46 -5.81
N TYR A 11 18.81 6.55 -6.48
CA TYR A 11 18.15 5.44 -5.80
C TYR A 11 19.18 4.61 -4.99
N PRO A 12 18.96 4.32 -3.69
CA PRO A 12 19.97 3.76 -2.79
C PRO A 12 20.15 2.23 -2.93
N ALA A 13 20.33 1.75 -4.17
CA ALA A 13 20.41 0.33 -4.52
C ALA A 13 21.47 -0.44 -3.70
N LYS A 14 22.69 0.07 -3.58
CA LYS A 14 23.75 -0.55 -2.77
C LYS A 14 23.40 -0.65 -1.29
N ARG A 15 22.80 0.39 -0.71
CA ARG A 15 22.37 0.38 0.70
C ARG A 15 21.30 -0.68 0.93
N HIS A 16 20.32 -0.79 0.02
CA HIS A 16 19.30 -1.84 0.07
C HIS A 16 19.91 -3.23 -0.02
N ALA A 17 20.87 -3.44 -0.94
CA ALA A 17 21.57 -4.71 -1.07
C ALA A 17 22.36 -5.07 0.19
N GLN A 18 23.07 -4.11 0.80
CA GLN A 18 23.80 -4.31 2.06
C GLN A 18 22.88 -4.74 3.19
N ARG A 19 21.72 -4.10 3.38
CA ARG A 19 20.72 -4.50 4.39
C ARG A 19 20.27 -5.95 4.20
N VAL A 20 20.05 -6.36 2.95
CA VAL A 20 19.66 -7.74 2.60
C VAL A 20 20.79 -8.72 2.91
N VAL A 21 22.04 -8.38 2.58
CA VAL A 21 23.21 -9.20 2.91
C VAL A 21 23.37 -9.35 4.43
N GLU A 22 23.21 -8.27 5.19
CA GLU A 22 23.26 -8.28 6.66
C GLU A 22 22.20 -9.21 7.25
N TYR A 23 20.96 -9.15 6.74
CA TYR A 23 19.89 -10.06 7.15
C TYR A 23 20.25 -11.53 6.85
N ILE A 24 20.74 -11.84 5.64
CA ILE A 24 21.12 -13.22 5.29
C ILE A 24 22.24 -13.70 6.23
N ARG A 25 23.27 -12.88 6.44
CA ARG A 25 24.38 -13.19 7.36
C ARG A 25 23.91 -13.39 8.79
N SER A 26 22.87 -12.70 9.24
CA SER A 26 22.29 -12.91 10.58
C SER A 26 21.53 -14.23 10.72
N LYS A 27 21.17 -14.92 9.62
CA LYS A 27 20.46 -16.20 9.64
C LYS A 27 21.38 -17.41 9.49
N VAL A 28 22.39 -17.32 8.61
CA VAL A 28 23.25 -18.47 8.29
C VAL A 28 24.72 -18.30 8.69
N GLY A 29 25.14 -17.11 9.13
CA GLY A 29 26.51 -16.82 9.60
C GLY A 29 27.56 -16.84 8.50
N ASN A 30 28.33 -15.77 8.33
CA ASN A 30 29.40 -15.66 7.31
C ASN A 30 28.97 -16.05 5.88
N ALA A 31 27.70 -15.80 5.52
CA ALA A 31 27.21 -16.01 4.16
C ALA A 31 28.08 -15.24 3.15
N SER A 32 28.56 -15.95 2.14
CA SER A 32 29.32 -15.44 1.00
C SER A 32 28.68 -15.97 -0.29
N GLY A 33 28.71 -15.17 -1.35
CA GLY A 33 28.00 -15.47 -2.57
C GLY A 33 27.57 -14.24 -3.33
N VAL A 34 26.53 -14.40 -4.14
CA VAL A 34 25.91 -13.32 -4.89
C VAL A 34 24.40 -13.33 -4.72
N LEU A 35 23.79 -12.14 -4.68
CA LEU A 35 22.35 -11.98 -4.85
C LEU A 35 22.06 -11.79 -6.34
N TYR A 36 21.09 -12.54 -6.86
CA TYR A 36 20.66 -12.43 -8.26
C TYR A 36 19.15 -12.29 -8.35
N LEU A 37 18.71 -11.26 -9.10
CA LEU A 37 17.30 -11.03 -9.40
C LEU A 37 17.12 -10.60 -10.86
N GLU A 38 15.93 -10.88 -11.38
CA GLU A 38 15.51 -10.44 -12.70
C GLU A 38 14.31 -9.50 -12.58
N SER A 39 14.26 -8.50 -13.45
CA SER A 39 13.09 -7.64 -13.61
C SER A 39 11.88 -8.43 -14.09
N ARG A 40 10.73 -7.76 -14.20
CA ARG A 40 9.64 -8.28 -15.01
C ARG A 40 10.11 -8.35 -16.46
N MET A 41 9.91 -9.51 -17.08
CA MET A 41 10.15 -9.70 -18.52
C MET A 41 9.00 -9.12 -19.32
N THR A 42 9.29 -8.57 -20.49
CA THR A 42 8.27 -8.14 -21.44
C THR A 42 7.40 -9.33 -21.83
N LYS A 43 6.09 -9.14 -21.78
CA LYS A 43 5.09 -10.10 -22.24
C LYS A 43 4.15 -9.40 -23.20
N LEU A 44 3.69 -10.14 -24.20
CA LEU A 44 2.68 -9.67 -25.13
C LEU A 44 1.31 -10.17 -24.66
N LEU A 45 0.26 -9.43 -25.00
CA LEU A 45 -1.11 -9.91 -24.83
C LEU A 45 -1.31 -11.19 -25.63
N GLU A 46 -2.17 -12.07 -25.12
CA GLU A 46 -2.48 -13.34 -25.77
C GLU A 46 -2.93 -13.11 -27.22
N ASP A 47 -2.33 -13.86 -28.14
CA ASP A 47 -2.62 -13.86 -29.58
C ASP A 47 -2.38 -12.53 -30.34
N ASN A 48 -1.62 -11.56 -29.80
CA ASN A 48 -1.21 -10.36 -30.56
C ASN A 48 0.20 -9.83 -30.20
N ASP A 49 0.60 -8.71 -30.83
CA ASP A 49 1.92 -8.09 -30.69
C ASP A 49 1.96 -6.87 -29.75
N GLU A 50 0.87 -6.59 -29.03
CA GLU A 50 0.80 -5.50 -28.04
C GLU A 50 1.38 -5.96 -26.68
N PRO A 51 2.29 -5.21 -26.06
CA PRO A 51 2.79 -5.53 -24.72
C PRO A 51 1.69 -5.51 -23.65
N GLU A 52 1.73 -6.47 -22.73
CA GLU A 52 0.95 -6.41 -21.49
C GLU A 52 1.29 -5.11 -20.71
N PRO A 53 0.32 -4.53 -19.96
CA PRO A 53 0.61 -3.45 -19.03
C PRO A 53 1.77 -3.80 -18.09
N PHE A 54 2.86 -3.05 -18.19
CA PHE A 54 4.07 -3.34 -17.45
C PHE A 54 3.99 -2.88 -15.99
N ARG A 55 4.25 -3.80 -15.06
CA ARG A 55 4.50 -3.52 -13.64
C ARG A 55 5.77 -4.26 -13.21
N GLN A 56 6.71 -3.51 -12.64
CA GLN A 56 8.01 -4.05 -12.25
C GLN A 56 7.90 -4.97 -11.02
N ARG A 57 8.75 -6.01 -10.97
CA ARG A 57 8.91 -6.86 -9.78
C ARG A 57 9.48 -6.05 -8.61
N ARG A 58 8.79 -6.03 -7.47
CA ARG A 58 9.22 -5.23 -6.30
C ARG A 58 10.55 -5.66 -5.72
N TYR A 59 10.86 -6.95 -5.70
CA TYR A 59 12.16 -7.44 -5.19
C TYR A 59 13.33 -6.93 -6.05
N PHE A 60 13.18 -6.95 -7.37
CA PHE A 60 14.17 -6.42 -8.30
C PHE A 60 14.29 -4.90 -8.17
N TYR A 61 13.16 -4.19 -8.17
CA TYR A 61 13.17 -2.74 -8.05
C TYR A 61 13.76 -2.28 -6.72
N TYR A 62 13.47 -2.98 -5.60
CA TYR A 62 14.04 -2.66 -4.30
C TYR A 62 15.58 -2.67 -4.31
N LEU A 63 16.21 -3.58 -5.06
CA LEU A 63 17.67 -3.66 -5.15
C LEU A 63 18.29 -2.78 -6.25
N THR A 64 17.50 -2.06 -7.05
CA THR A 64 18.01 -1.41 -8.27
C THR A 64 17.46 -0.03 -8.56
N GLY A 65 16.20 0.25 -8.22
CA GLY A 65 15.44 1.39 -8.71
C GLY A 65 15.11 1.33 -10.21
N CYS A 66 15.52 0.26 -10.91
CA CYS A 66 15.48 0.20 -12.36
C CYS A 66 14.07 -0.09 -12.89
N PRO A 67 13.47 0.82 -13.69
CA PRO A 67 12.12 0.63 -14.23
C PRO A 67 12.10 -0.21 -15.52
N LEU A 68 13.26 -0.56 -16.08
CA LEU A 68 13.32 -1.28 -17.35
C LEU A 68 12.87 -2.73 -17.22
N ALA A 69 12.16 -3.20 -18.24
CA ALA A 69 11.91 -4.61 -18.45
C ALA A 69 13.20 -5.34 -18.86
N ASP A 70 13.14 -6.67 -18.88
CA ASP A 70 14.19 -7.55 -19.43
C ASP A 70 15.60 -7.23 -18.91
N SER A 71 15.70 -6.89 -17.62
CA SER A 71 16.91 -6.45 -16.92
C SER A 71 17.25 -7.39 -15.78
N PHE A 72 18.51 -7.40 -15.36
CA PHE A 72 19.02 -8.31 -14.31
C PHE A 72 19.90 -7.55 -13.33
N VAL A 73 20.06 -8.05 -12.11
CA VAL A 73 21.01 -7.51 -11.14
C VAL A 73 21.80 -8.62 -10.49
N LEU A 74 23.10 -8.37 -10.33
CA LEU A 74 24.02 -9.19 -9.56
C LEU A 74 24.64 -8.32 -8.46
N HIS A 75 24.47 -8.71 -7.20
CA HIS A 75 25.17 -8.08 -6.08
C HIS A 75 26.13 -9.07 -5.44
N ASP A 76 27.42 -8.76 -5.46
CA ASP A 76 28.46 -9.56 -4.83
C ASP A 76 28.54 -9.24 -3.32
N MET A 77 28.25 -10.23 -2.48
CA MET A 77 28.11 -10.02 -1.03
C MET A 77 29.44 -9.66 -0.34
N ASP A 78 30.58 -10.02 -0.94
CA ASP A 78 31.89 -9.90 -0.31
C ASP A 78 32.56 -8.59 -0.70
N SER A 79 32.57 -8.28 -2.00
CA SER A 79 33.08 -7.01 -2.52
C SER A 79 32.08 -5.85 -2.40
N SER A 80 30.81 -6.16 -2.07
CA SER A 80 29.69 -5.20 -2.10
C SER A 80 29.44 -4.56 -3.46
N LYS A 81 29.93 -5.19 -4.55
CA LYS A 81 29.77 -4.69 -5.91
C LYS A 81 28.39 -5.02 -6.46
N THR A 82 27.66 -4.01 -6.92
CA THR A 82 26.38 -4.18 -7.63
C THR A 82 26.55 -3.92 -9.12
N THR A 83 26.23 -4.91 -9.94
CA THR A 83 26.18 -4.81 -11.41
C THR A 83 24.73 -4.91 -11.88
N LEU A 84 24.24 -3.86 -12.53
CA LEU A 84 22.95 -3.84 -13.21
C LEU A 84 23.14 -4.23 -14.68
N PHE A 85 22.25 -5.06 -15.22
CA PHE A 85 22.26 -5.46 -16.62
C PHE A 85 20.99 -4.94 -17.30
N ILE A 86 21.15 -4.10 -18.33
CA ILE A 86 20.05 -3.54 -19.11
C ILE A 86 20.05 -4.09 -20.55
N PRO A 87 18.91 -4.11 -21.27
CA PRO A 87 18.87 -4.56 -22.66
C PRO A 87 19.85 -3.79 -23.55
N PRO A 88 20.51 -4.43 -24.53
CA PRO A 88 21.32 -3.72 -25.52
C PRO A 88 20.46 -2.84 -26.40
N VAL A 89 21.02 -1.72 -26.87
CA VAL A 89 20.33 -0.84 -27.82
C VAL A 89 20.17 -1.58 -29.14
N ASN A 90 18.93 -1.85 -29.54
CA ASN A 90 18.60 -2.36 -30.86
C ASN A 90 18.33 -1.18 -31.80
N PRO A 91 19.13 -0.96 -32.87
CA PRO A 91 18.94 0.14 -33.81
C PRO A 91 17.53 0.19 -34.44
N GLU A 92 16.92 -0.97 -34.67
CA GLU A 92 15.54 -1.02 -35.17
C GLU A 92 14.56 -0.49 -34.13
N SER A 93 14.69 -0.90 -32.86
CA SER A 93 13.85 -0.41 -31.77
C SER A 93 13.99 1.09 -31.55
N VAL A 94 15.15 1.70 -31.82
CA VAL A 94 15.31 3.16 -31.71
C VAL A 94 14.38 3.91 -32.66
N ILE A 95 14.14 3.38 -33.86
CA ILE A 95 13.22 3.98 -34.84
C ILE A 95 11.76 3.89 -34.36
N TRP A 96 11.38 2.78 -33.73
CA TRP A 96 9.99 2.49 -33.35
C TRP A 96 9.61 2.98 -31.95
N SER A 97 10.54 2.96 -31.00
CA SER A 97 10.30 3.12 -29.56
C SER A 97 11.13 4.24 -28.93
N GLY A 98 12.00 4.89 -29.70
CA GLY A 98 12.93 5.89 -29.21
C GLY A 98 14.18 5.29 -28.56
N LEU A 99 15.08 6.15 -28.09
CA LEU A 99 16.29 5.71 -27.40
C LEU A 99 15.92 5.13 -26.02
N PRO A 100 16.31 3.88 -25.71
CA PRO A 100 16.17 3.36 -24.36
C PRO A 100 17.15 4.06 -23.42
N MET A 101 16.95 3.88 -22.13
CA MET A 101 17.89 4.37 -21.11
C MET A 101 19.30 3.83 -21.38
N SER A 102 20.30 4.71 -21.35
CA SER A 102 21.71 4.34 -21.54
C SER A 102 22.35 3.80 -20.25
N ALA A 103 23.51 3.16 -20.39
CA ALA A 103 24.28 2.70 -19.23
C ALA A 103 24.74 3.88 -18.35
N GLU A 104 25.10 5.00 -18.97
CA GLU A 104 25.50 6.24 -18.30
C GLU A 104 24.31 6.85 -17.54
N GLU A 105 23.14 6.94 -18.17
CA GLU A 105 21.92 7.44 -17.51
C GLU A 105 21.51 6.54 -16.33
N ALA A 106 21.64 5.22 -16.46
CA ALA A 106 21.39 4.29 -15.37
C ALA A 106 22.38 4.48 -14.21
N LEU A 107 23.67 4.67 -14.49
CA LEU A 107 24.69 4.99 -13.48
C LEU A 107 24.44 6.33 -12.79
N GLU A 108 23.86 7.32 -13.48
CA GLU A 108 23.50 8.61 -12.90
C GLU A 108 22.29 8.52 -11.96
N LYS A 109 21.34 7.62 -12.23
CA LYS A 109 20.08 7.50 -11.47
C LYS A 109 20.12 6.48 -10.35
N PHE A 110 20.85 5.39 -10.51
CA PHE A 110 20.85 4.26 -9.58
C PHE A 110 22.22 4.10 -8.94
N ASP A 111 22.27 3.96 -7.61
CA ASP A 111 23.53 3.75 -6.89
C ASP A 111 24.03 2.31 -7.04
N VAL A 112 24.48 2.00 -8.26
CA VAL A 112 25.14 0.75 -8.68
C VAL A 112 26.58 1.04 -9.11
N ASP A 113 27.45 0.04 -9.08
CA ASP A 113 28.88 0.23 -9.40
C ASP A 113 29.17 0.07 -10.89
N GLU A 114 28.38 -0.75 -11.59
CA GLU A 114 28.56 -1.01 -13.01
C GLU A 114 27.21 -1.28 -13.70
N VAL A 115 27.08 -0.81 -14.94
CA VAL A 115 25.96 -1.14 -15.82
C VAL A 115 26.49 -1.85 -17.06
N LYS A 116 26.01 -3.07 -17.31
CA LYS A 116 26.36 -3.91 -18.47
C LYS A 116 25.13 -4.21 -19.31
N TYR A 117 25.34 -4.82 -20.48
CA TYR A 117 24.24 -5.37 -21.25
C TYR A 117 23.86 -6.78 -20.79
N THR A 118 22.59 -7.15 -20.95
CA THR A 118 22.06 -8.48 -20.60
C THR A 118 22.82 -9.64 -21.24
N THR A 119 23.44 -9.42 -22.40
CA THR A 119 24.32 -10.41 -23.07
C THR A 119 25.52 -10.84 -22.24
N ALA A 120 25.91 -10.07 -21.22
CA ALA A 120 27.03 -10.36 -20.34
C ALA A 120 26.65 -11.14 -19.06
N VAL A 121 25.36 -11.37 -18.78
CA VAL A 121 24.89 -11.89 -17.48
C VAL A 121 25.55 -13.22 -17.09
N ASN A 122 25.59 -14.19 -18.00
CA ASN A 122 26.17 -15.51 -17.76
C ASN A 122 27.70 -15.45 -17.58
N ALA A 123 28.38 -14.55 -18.29
CA ALA A 123 29.82 -14.36 -18.17
C ALA A 123 30.18 -13.73 -16.81
N GLU A 124 29.39 -12.77 -16.34
CA GLU A 124 29.59 -12.17 -15.02
C GLU A 124 29.31 -13.17 -13.89
N LEU A 125 28.23 -13.94 -13.99
CA LEU A 125 27.90 -15.00 -13.03
C LEU A 125 29.04 -16.02 -12.91
N ALA A 126 29.63 -16.46 -14.04
CA ALA A 126 30.77 -17.36 -14.05
C ALA A 126 32.02 -16.72 -13.41
N THR A 127 32.27 -15.45 -13.69
CA THR A 127 33.40 -14.70 -13.12
C THR A 127 33.24 -14.57 -11.60
N ALA A 128 32.07 -14.14 -11.13
CA ALA A 128 31.79 -13.95 -9.71
C ALA A 128 31.89 -15.26 -8.90
N ALA A 129 31.46 -16.38 -9.50
CA ALA A 129 31.62 -17.70 -8.90
C ALA A 129 33.09 -18.14 -8.82
N SER A 130 33.89 -17.89 -9.87
CA SER A 130 35.30 -18.30 -9.92
C SER A 130 36.20 -17.62 -8.87
N GLN A 131 35.76 -16.48 -8.34
CA GLN A 131 36.47 -15.70 -7.33
C GLN A 131 36.22 -16.19 -5.89
N LYS A 132 35.42 -17.25 -5.70
CA LYS A 132 34.97 -17.75 -4.40
C LYS A 132 35.31 -19.22 -4.23
N SER A 133 35.59 -19.63 -3.00
CA SER A 133 35.93 -21.03 -2.67
C SER A 133 34.71 -21.96 -2.60
N GLN A 134 33.53 -21.42 -2.25
CA GLN A 134 32.24 -22.12 -2.17
C GLN A 134 31.13 -21.17 -2.66
N PRO A 135 31.08 -20.84 -3.96
CA PRO A 135 30.16 -19.85 -4.49
C PRO A 135 28.70 -20.29 -4.30
N THR A 136 27.94 -19.45 -3.58
CA THR A 136 26.48 -19.59 -3.46
C THR A 136 25.79 -18.50 -4.26
N VAL A 137 24.77 -18.85 -5.04
CA VAL A 137 23.85 -17.88 -5.62
C VAL A 137 22.55 -17.89 -4.83
N PHE A 138 22.16 -16.71 -4.34
CA PHE A 138 20.87 -16.45 -3.73
C PHE A 138 19.95 -15.87 -4.80
N ALA A 139 18.84 -16.52 -5.08
CA ALA A 139 17.87 -16.10 -6.09
C ALA A 139 16.43 -16.34 -5.60
N ILE A 140 15.43 -15.93 -6.37
CA ILE A 140 14.03 -16.25 -6.07
C ILE A 140 13.57 -17.38 -6.99
N GLN A 141 12.97 -18.42 -6.42
CA GLN A 141 12.43 -19.55 -7.17
C GLN A 141 11.42 -19.07 -8.24
N ASP A 142 11.42 -19.73 -9.40
CA ASP A 142 10.51 -19.46 -10.53
C ASP A 142 10.59 -18.03 -11.11
N GLN A 143 11.63 -17.28 -10.75
CA GLN A 143 11.90 -15.93 -11.26
C GLN A 143 13.18 -15.86 -12.10
N VAL A 144 13.82 -16.99 -12.37
CA VAL A 144 15.07 -17.10 -13.14
C VAL A 144 14.76 -17.60 -14.55
N SER A 145 15.24 -16.89 -15.56
CA SER A 145 15.03 -17.22 -16.97
C SER A 145 15.82 -18.45 -17.41
N GLU A 146 15.27 -19.24 -18.35
CA GLU A 146 15.88 -20.51 -18.79
C GLU A 146 17.29 -20.36 -19.37
N HIS A 147 17.59 -19.22 -19.98
CA HIS A 147 18.90 -18.93 -20.58
C HIS A 147 19.97 -18.52 -19.56
N VAL A 148 19.60 -18.32 -18.29
CA VAL A 148 20.51 -17.95 -17.20
C VAL A 148 21.06 -19.21 -16.55
N SER A 149 22.39 -19.30 -16.45
CA SER A 149 23.08 -20.51 -16.00
C SER A 149 23.79 -20.30 -14.65
N PHE A 150 23.27 -20.95 -13.61
CA PHE A 150 23.93 -21.07 -12.31
C PHE A 150 24.86 -22.29 -12.19
N LYS A 151 25.24 -22.94 -13.31
CA LYS A 151 26.21 -24.05 -13.29
C LYS A 151 27.56 -23.71 -12.61
N PRO A 152 28.07 -22.47 -12.67
CA PRO A 152 29.32 -22.11 -11.99
C PRO A 152 29.24 -22.08 -10.46
N PHE A 153 28.03 -22.09 -9.87
CA PHE A 153 27.85 -22.03 -8.42
C PHE A 153 27.73 -23.43 -7.83
N ASP A 154 28.49 -23.69 -6.76
CA ASP A 154 28.44 -24.94 -5.99
C ASP A 154 27.08 -25.09 -5.29
N ASN A 155 26.55 -23.98 -4.78
CA ASN A 155 25.32 -23.94 -4.00
C ASN A 155 24.31 -22.94 -4.58
N LYS A 156 23.03 -23.25 -4.42
CA LYS A 156 21.90 -22.40 -4.85
C LYS A 156 20.91 -22.31 -3.71
N ASP A 157 20.60 -21.09 -3.29
CA ASP A 157 19.57 -20.83 -2.29
C ASP A 157 18.42 -20.04 -2.93
N PHE A 158 17.24 -20.65 -2.94
CA PHE A 158 16.01 -20.06 -3.47
C PHE A 158 15.02 -19.63 -2.38
N SER A 159 15.43 -19.73 -1.12
CA SER A 159 14.55 -19.59 0.05
C SER A 159 14.79 -18.27 0.80
N LEU A 160 16.05 -17.88 1.00
CA LEU A 160 16.40 -16.79 1.90
C LEU A 160 16.29 -15.41 1.27
N LEU A 161 16.56 -15.26 -0.04
CA LEU A 161 16.62 -13.93 -0.65
C LEU A 161 15.27 -13.19 -0.58
N LYS A 162 14.18 -13.88 -0.91
CA LYS A 162 12.83 -13.30 -0.82
C LYS A 162 12.52 -12.87 0.61
N GLN A 163 12.73 -13.76 1.58
CA GLN A 163 12.50 -13.46 3.00
C GLN A 163 13.35 -12.29 3.51
N ALA A 164 14.61 -12.21 3.08
CA ALA A 164 15.52 -11.15 3.47
C ALA A 164 15.07 -9.78 2.93
N ILE A 165 14.66 -9.73 1.66
CA ILE A 165 14.13 -8.50 1.07
C ILE A 165 12.80 -8.11 1.74
N GLU A 166 11.91 -9.07 2.00
CA GLU A 166 10.64 -8.81 2.70
C GLU A 166 10.86 -8.22 4.08
N ALA A 167 11.79 -8.78 4.86
CA ALA A 167 12.14 -8.26 6.19
C ALA A 167 12.74 -6.86 6.13
N CYS A 168 13.58 -6.58 5.13
CA CYS A 168 14.18 -5.25 4.96
C CYS A 168 13.15 -4.20 4.54
N ARG A 169 12.21 -4.55 3.65
CA ARG A 169 11.16 -3.63 3.16
C ARG A 169 10.19 -3.14 4.24
N VAL A 170 10.08 -3.84 5.37
CA VAL A 170 9.21 -3.40 6.48
C VAL A 170 9.61 -2.02 6.99
N VAL A 171 10.91 -1.78 7.19
CA VAL A 171 11.46 -0.50 7.70
C VAL A 171 11.97 0.31 6.53
N LYS A 172 11.43 1.51 6.33
CA LYS A 172 11.73 2.38 5.19
C LYS A 172 12.94 3.24 5.49
N ASP A 173 13.84 3.39 4.52
CA ASP A 173 14.87 4.42 4.59
C ASP A 173 14.34 5.80 4.14
N GLU A 174 15.19 6.83 4.24
CA GLU A 174 14.81 8.21 3.94
C GLU A 174 14.36 8.41 2.48
N TYR A 175 14.99 7.70 1.53
CA TYR A 175 14.63 7.79 0.11
C TYR A 175 13.29 7.10 -0.14
N GLU A 176 13.05 5.94 0.49
CA GLU A 176 11.76 5.25 0.44
C GLU A 176 10.63 6.11 1.02
N LEU A 177 10.86 6.75 2.18
CA LEU A 177 9.89 7.67 2.78
C LEU A 177 9.61 8.89 1.89
N ALA A 178 10.61 9.42 1.18
CA ALA A 178 10.42 10.51 0.24
C ALA A 178 9.55 10.10 -0.96
N MET A 179 9.72 8.88 -1.49
CA MET A 179 8.86 8.34 -2.55
C MET A 179 7.41 8.19 -2.08
N LEU A 180 7.20 7.65 -0.87
CA LEU A 180 5.86 7.52 -0.26
C LEU A 180 5.22 8.89 0.02
N ALA A 181 5.99 9.86 0.50
CA ALA A 181 5.52 11.23 0.73
C ALA A 181 5.09 11.91 -0.58
N LYS A 182 5.82 11.68 -1.68
CA LYS A 182 5.44 12.20 -3.00
C LYS A 182 4.16 11.56 -3.52
N ALA A 183 4.01 10.24 -3.41
CA ALA A 183 2.77 9.55 -3.75
C ALA A 183 1.58 10.09 -2.93
N ASN A 184 1.78 10.33 -1.64
CA ASN A 184 0.79 10.94 -0.74
C ASN A 184 0.39 12.35 -1.16
N ALA A 185 1.35 13.21 -1.49
CA ALA A 185 1.08 14.58 -1.92
C ALA A 185 0.24 14.64 -3.20
N ILE A 186 0.57 13.80 -4.19
CA ILE A 186 -0.17 13.70 -5.45
C ILE A 186 -1.59 13.18 -5.19
N SER A 187 -1.72 12.11 -4.41
CA SER A 187 -3.01 11.51 -4.06
C SER A 187 -3.89 12.48 -3.28
N SER A 188 -3.31 13.25 -2.35
CA SER A 188 -4.01 14.27 -1.57
C SER A 188 -4.56 15.39 -2.45
N LYS A 189 -3.80 15.79 -3.48
CA LYS A 189 -4.27 16.75 -4.50
C LYS A 189 -5.44 16.17 -5.32
N ALA A 190 -5.37 14.89 -5.70
CA ALA A 190 -6.44 14.22 -6.44
C ALA A 190 -7.72 14.05 -5.62
N HIS A 191 -7.61 13.73 -4.32
CA HIS A 191 -8.73 13.71 -3.37
C HIS A 191 -9.41 15.08 -3.27
N ARG A 192 -8.62 16.15 -3.14
CA ARG A 192 -9.15 17.53 -3.13
C ARG A 192 -9.90 17.85 -4.42
N ALA A 193 -9.33 17.51 -5.59
CA ALA A 193 -9.98 17.75 -6.87
C ALA A 193 -11.32 16.99 -7.00
N ALA A 194 -11.39 15.76 -6.46
CA ALA A 194 -12.64 15.00 -6.40
C ALA A 194 -13.68 15.68 -5.49
N MET A 195 -13.28 16.20 -4.32
CA MET A 195 -14.18 16.97 -3.45
C MET A 195 -14.70 18.24 -4.15
N GLU A 196 -13.83 18.99 -4.81
CA GLU A 196 -14.19 20.20 -5.57
C GLU A 196 -15.18 19.87 -6.71
N LYS A 197 -15.09 18.67 -7.30
CA LYS A 197 -16.02 18.22 -8.34
C LYS A 197 -17.38 17.71 -7.82
N ALA A 198 -17.47 17.33 -6.54
CA ALA A 198 -18.55 16.49 -6.00
C ALA A 198 -19.97 16.97 -6.33
N ARG A 199 -20.29 18.25 -6.15
CA ARG A 199 -21.64 18.81 -6.40
C ARG A 199 -22.06 18.83 -7.87
N HIS A 200 -21.10 18.75 -8.77
CA HIS A 200 -21.31 18.83 -10.21
C HIS A 200 -21.20 17.47 -10.90
N ALA A 201 -20.76 16.45 -10.17
CA ALA A 201 -20.76 15.08 -10.66
C ALA A 201 -22.17 14.52 -10.70
N LYS A 202 -22.45 13.68 -11.71
CA LYS A 202 -23.72 12.97 -11.86
C LYS A 202 -23.55 11.47 -11.62
N ASN A 203 -22.32 10.97 -11.75
CA ASN A 203 -21.98 9.57 -11.64
C ASN A 203 -20.63 9.40 -10.91
N GLU A 204 -20.44 8.27 -10.23
CA GLU A 204 -19.18 7.90 -9.56
C GLU A 204 -17.95 8.08 -10.48
N ARG A 205 -18.06 7.67 -11.76
CA ARG A 205 -16.97 7.80 -12.74
C ARG A 205 -16.52 9.23 -13.02
N ASP A 206 -17.39 10.23 -12.80
CA ASP A 206 -17.00 11.63 -13.00
C ASP A 206 -15.91 12.03 -12.01
N LEU A 207 -15.95 11.47 -10.78
CA LEU A 207 -14.96 11.72 -9.73
C LEU A 207 -13.72 10.87 -9.95
N GLU A 208 -13.89 9.62 -10.37
CA GLU A 208 -12.77 8.76 -10.78
C GLU A 208 -11.94 9.41 -11.89
N ALA A 209 -12.60 9.93 -12.93
CA ALA A 209 -11.91 10.60 -14.03
C ALA A 209 -11.14 11.85 -13.57
N VAL A 210 -11.69 12.65 -12.66
CA VAL A 210 -11.01 13.82 -12.09
C VAL A 210 -9.81 13.39 -11.24
N PHE A 211 -9.96 12.35 -10.43
CA PHE A 211 -8.88 11.80 -9.62
C PHE A 211 -7.72 11.35 -10.51
N LEU A 212 -8.00 10.47 -11.49
CA LEU A 212 -7.01 9.94 -12.42
C LEU A 212 -6.32 11.06 -13.21
N SER A 213 -7.08 11.99 -13.78
CA SER A 213 -6.54 13.12 -14.52
C SER A 213 -5.59 13.98 -13.67
N THR A 214 -5.96 14.22 -12.41
CA THR A 214 -5.14 15.00 -11.47
C THR A 214 -3.84 14.29 -11.14
N SER A 215 -3.89 12.99 -10.85
CA SER A 215 -2.71 12.16 -10.57
C SER A 215 -1.75 12.13 -11.77
N ILE A 216 -2.28 11.87 -12.97
CA ILE A 216 -1.50 11.81 -14.22
C ILE A 216 -0.85 13.16 -14.52
N THR A 217 -1.60 14.26 -14.38
CA THR A 217 -1.08 15.62 -14.62
C THR A 217 0.01 16.00 -13.62
N ALA A 218 -0.05 15.47 -12.40
CA ALA A 218 0.99 15.64 -11.38
C ALA A 218 2.19 14.69 -11.56
N GLY A 219 2.21 13.88 -12.64
CA GLY A 219 3.31 13.00 -13.01
C GLY A 219 3.14 11.54 -12.56
N ALA A 220 2.16 11.23 -11.71
CA ALA A 220 1.88 9.85 -11.29
C ALA A 220 0.93 9.18 -12.29
N ARG A 221 1.51 8.55 -13.32
CA ARG A 221 0.73 7.88 -14.37
C ARG A 221 -0.04 6.66 -13.85
N ASN A 222 0.54 5.91 -12.92
CA ASN A 222 -0.06 4.71 -12.36
C ASN A 222 -0.79 5.02 -11.05
N GLN A 223 -1.91 4.32 -10.81
CA GLN A 223 -2.52 4.25 -9.49
C GLN A 223 -1.95 3.04 -8.72
N ALA A 224 -1.95 3.13 -7.40
CA ALA A 224 -1.45 2.07 -6.54
C ALA A 224 -2.36 0.83 -6.57
N TYR A 225 -3.66 1.05 -6.71
CA TYR A 225 -4.71 0.04 -6.85
C TYR A 225 -5.88 0.60 -7.67
N HIS A 226 -6.86 -0.24 -7.98
CA HIS A 226 -8.09 0.21 -8.62
C HIS A 226 -8.90 1.04 -7.62
N GLY A 227 -9.16 2.30 -7.93
CA GLY A 227 -9.88 3.20 -7.03
C GLY A 227 -11.30 2.74 -6.75
N ILE A 228 -11.81 3.08 -5.58
CA ILE A 228 -13.12 2.74 -5.06
C ILE A 228 -13.87 4.07 -4.90
N PHE A 229 -14.89 4.28 -5.74
CA PHE A 229 -15.71 5.49 -5.72
C PHE A 229 -17.16 5.06 -5.42
N ALA A 230 -17.46 4.90 -4.14
CA ALA A 230 -18.67 4.23 -3.69
C ALA A 230 -19.68 5.21 -3.06
N SER A 231 -20.83 5.40 -3.70
CA SER A 231 -21.86 6.36 -3.28
C SER A 231 -22.99 5.73 -2.47
N GLY A 232 -23.44 6.44 -1.42
CA GLY A 232 -24.48 5.99 -0.50
C GLY A 232 -24.23 4.58 0.02
N ARG A 233 -25.23 3.68 -0.08
CA ARG A 233 -25.14 2.29 0.41
C ARG A 233 -23.97 1.49 -0.18
N ALA A 234 -23.46 1.84 -1.36
CA ALA A 234 -22.30 1.16 -1.94
C ALA A 234 -21.04 1.34 -1.08
N ALA A 235 -20.92 2.44 -0.32
CA ALA A 235 -19.82 2.69 0.61
C ALA A 235 -19.70 1.63 1.72
N ALA A 236 -20.69 0.76 1.90
CA ALA A 236 -20.62 -0.40 2.79
C ALA A 236 -19.90 -1.62 2.16
N THR A 237 -19.52 -1.54 0.88
CA THR A 237 -18.75 -2.58 0.17
C THR A 237 -17.28 -2.20 0.19
N LEU A 238 -16.47 -2.96 0.95
CA LEU A 238 -15.07 -2.58 1.25
C LEU A 238 -14.19 -2.39 0.01
N HIS A 239 -14.27 -3.31 -0.96
CA HIS A 239 -13.55 -3.24 -2.23
C HIS A 239 -14.54 -3.12 -3.41
N TYR A 240 -15.31 -2.04 -3.44
CA TYR A 240 -16.24 -1.74 -4.53
C TYR A 240 -15.51 -1.44 -5.85
N VAL A 241 -15.94 -2.02 -6.96
CA VAL A 241 -15.22 -1.92 -8.25
C VAL A 241 -16.03 -1.33 -9.40
N HIS A 242 -17.35 -1.12 -9.23
CA HIS A 242 -18.20 -0.74 -10.36
C HIS A 242 -17.98 0.72 -10.80
N ASN A 243 -17.82 1.64 -9.85
CA ASN A 243 -17.57 3.07 -10.07
C ASN A 243 -18.49 3.71 -11.12
N ASP A 244 -19.73 3.24 -11.26
CA ASP A 244 -20.64 3.65 -12.33
C ASP A 244 -22.06 3.97 -11.87
N ALA A 245 -22.30 4.09 -10.55
CA ALA A 245 -23.62 4.39 -10.04
C ALA A 245 -23.96 5.89 -10.17
N PRO A 246 -25.25 6.22 -10.43
CA PRO A 246 -25.72 7.60 -10.39
C PRO A 246 -25.71 8.16 -8.96
N LEU A 247 -25.32 9.44 -8.82
CA LEU A 247 -25.15 10.10 -7.52
C LEU A 247 -26.43 10.77 -6.99
N ALA A 248 -27.47 10.89 -7.82
CA ALA A 248 -28.72 11.55 -7.45
C ALA A 248 -29.36 10.88 -6.20
N GLY A 249 -29.62 11.68 -5.17
CA GLY A 249 -30.24 11.22 -3.92
C GLY A 249 -29.30 10.46 -2.96
N LYS A 250 -28.00 10.36 -3.27
CA LYS A 250 -27.01 9.74 -2.38
C LYS A 250 -26.49 10.78 -1.37
N GLN A 251 -26.25 10.34 -0.13
CA GLN A 251 -25.77 11.23 0.94
C GLN A 251 -24.27 11.48 0.82
N ASN A 252 -23.49 10.40 0.83
CA ASN A 252 -22.02 10.43 0.87
C ASN A 252 -21.41 9.77 -0.37
N LEU A 253 -20.16 10.11 -0.63
CA LEU A 253 -19.23 9.35 -1.44
C LEU A 253 -18.05 8.94 -0.57
N LEU A 254 -17.73 7.65 -0.56
CA LEU A 254 -16.47 7.13 -0.05
C LEU A 254 -15.53 6.96 -1.23
N VAL A 255 -14.41 7.68 -1.20
CA VAL A 255 -13.33 7.58 -2.18
C VAL A 255 -12.15 6.96 -1.49
N ASP A 256 -11.80 5.75 -1.88
CA ASP A 256 -10.57 5.06 -1.52
C ASP A 256 -9.74 4.90 -2.80
N ALA A 257 -8.76 5.79 -2.96
CA ALA A 257 -7.94 5.87 -4.15
C ALA A 257 -6.63 6.57 -3.86
N ALA A 258 -5.56 6.08 -4.47
CA ALA A 258 -4.24 6.68 -4.37
C ALA A 258 -3.34 6.39 -5.58
N ALA A 259 -2.42 7.32 -5.82
CA ALA A 259 -1.40 7.24 -6.85
C ALA A 259 -0.24 6.34 -6.42
N GLU A 260 0.47 5.79 -7.41
CA GLU A 260 1.79 5.18 -7.23
C GLU A 260 2.85 6.13 -7.81
N TRP A 261 3.92 6.37 -7.06
CA TRP A 261 5.10 7.07 -7.55
C TRP A 261 6.27 6.09 -7.64
N ASP A 262 6.71 5.76 -8.85
CA ASP A 262 7.89 4.92 -9.10
C ASP A 262 7.91 3.61 -8.28
N CYS A 263 6.81 2.85 -8.35
CA CYS A 263 6.58 1.62 -7.58
C CYS A 263 6.40 1.79 -6.06
N TYR A 264 6.29 3.02 -5.52
CA TYR A 264 5.91 3.28 -4.12
C TYR A 264 4.46 3.77 -4.05
N ALA A 265 3.65 3.11 -3.24
CA ALA A 265 2.22 3.34 -3.13
C ALA A 265 1.90 4.42 -2.08
N ALA A 266 0.83 5.16 -2.30
CA ALA A 266 0.04 5.73 -1.21
C ALA A 266 -1.27 4.93 -1.07
N ASP A 267 -1.97 5.11 0.04
CA ASP A 267 -3.30 4.54 0.28
C ASP A 267 -4.15 5.52 1.09
N ILE A 268 -5.19 6.08 0.49
CA ILE A 268 -5.94 7.18 1.11
C ILE A 268 -7.42 7.00 0.85
N THR A 269 -8.17 6.94 1.94
CA THR A 269 -9.63 6.97 1.94
C THR A 269 -10.16 8.26 2.55
N ARG A 270 -11.11 8.90 1.85
CA ARG A 270 -11.95 9.99 2.36
C ARG A 270 -13.42 9.73 2.08
N THR A 271 -14.26 9.98 3.07
CA THR A 271 -15.72 10.00 2.91
C THR A 271 -16.22 11.43 3.02
N PHE A 272 -17.03 11.91 2.08
CA PHE A 272 -17.50 13.30 2.08
C PHE A 272 -18.92 13.44 1.51
N PRO A 273 -19.65 14.53 1.82
CA PRO A 273 -21.04 14.68 1.41
C PRO A 273 -21.14 15.16 -0.04
N LEU A 274 -21.96 14.48 -0.83
CA LEU A 274 -22.17 14.84 -2.25
C LEU A 274 -22.89 16.18 -2.43
N SER A 275 -23.70 16.57 -1.45
CA SER A 275 -24.48 17.81 -1.47
C SER A 275 -23.69 19.06 -1.02
N GLY A 276 -22.50 18.86 -0.43
CA GLY A 276 -21.71 19.89 0.24
C GLY A 276 -21.97 20.03 1.74
N LYS A 277 -22.94 19.30 2.30
CA LYS A 277 -23.15 19.19 3.76
C LYS A 277 -23.48 17.78 4.18
N PHE A 278 -22.89 17.32 5.27
CA PHE A 278 -23.27 16.04 5.85
C PHE A 278 -24.70 16.07 6.37
N THR A 279 -25.41 14.95 6.24
CA THR A 279 -26.63 14.71 7.03
C THR A 279 -26.26 14.56 8.51
N THR A 280 -27.23 14.73 9.42
CA THR A 280 -27.00 14.53 10.86
C THR A 280 -26.42 13.14 11.14
N GLU A 281 -27.00 12.11 10.54
CA GLU A 281 -26.57 10.72 10.68
C GLU A 281 -25.17 10.50 10.10
N SER A 282 -24.90 11.03 8.90
CA SER A 282 -23.57 10.88 8.28
C SER A 282 -22.48 11.61 9.06
N ARG A 283 -22.76 12.84 9.54
CA ARG A 283 -21.81 13.63 10.34
C ARG A 283 -21.48 12.92 11.65
N ALA A 284 -22.49 12.39 12.33
CA ALA A 284 -22.30 11.66 13.58
C ALA A 284 -21.38 10.45 13.42
N ILE A 285 -21.55 9.67 12.35
CA ILE A 285 -20.67 8.52 12.07
C ILE A 285 -19.27 9.00 11.65
N TYR A 286 -19.18 10.06 10.85
CA TYR A 286 -17.92 10.65 10.46
C TYR A 286 -17.07 11.08 11.65
N ASP A 287 -17.67 11.79 12.61
CA ASP A 287 -16.98 12.26 13.80
C ASP A 287 -16.47 11.10 14.67
N ILE A 288 -17.21 9.99 14.75
CA ILE A 288 -16.76 8.78 15.45
C ILE A 288 -15.55 8.17 14.74
N VAL A 289 -15.61 8.00 13.42
CA VAL A 289 -14.49 7.41 12.65
C VAL A 289 -13.26 8.31 12.67
N LEU A 290 -13.43 9.63 12.61
CA LEU A 290 -12.34 10.59 12.75
C LEU A 290 -11.68 10.44 14.13
N ARG A 291 -12.47 10.30 15.19
CA ARG A 291 -11.95 10.04 16.53
C ARG A 291 -11.22 8.70 16.61
N MET A 292 -11.77 7.63 16.02
CA MET A 292 -11.09 6.32 15.94
C MET A 292 -9.71 6.47 15.30
N GLN A 293 -9.61 7.23 14.20
CA GLN A 293 -8.35 7.42 13.48
C GLN A 293 -7.35 8.22 14.32
N LEU A 294 -7.76 9.38 14.83
CA LEU A 294 -6.88 10.28 15.57
C LEU A 294 -6.31 9.62 16.83
N GLU A 295 -7.13 8.91 17.60
CA GLU A 295 -6.66 8.18 18.79
C GLU A 295 -5.79 6.97 18.43
N SER A 296 -6.09 6.27 17.33
CA SER A 296 -5.24 5.16 16.85
C SER A 296 -3.86 5.66 16.45
N ILE A 297 -3.77 6.76 15.69
CA ILE A 297 -2.50 7.40 15.30
C ILE A 297 -1.74 7.88 16.54
N ALA A 298 -2.42 8.50 17.51
CA ALA A 298 -1.79 8.98 18.73
C ALA A 298 -1.19 7.86 19.60
N ALA A 299 -1.69 6.63 19.47
CA ALA A 299 -1.17 5.47 20.18
C ALA A 299 0.10 4.88 19.53
N LEU A 300 0.41 5.24 18.28
CA LEU A 300 1.53 4.67 17.54
C LEU A 300 2.88 5.15 18.05
N LYS A 301 3.78 4.20 18.23
CA LYS A 301 5.21 4.36 18.50
C LYS A 301 5.89 3.01 18.32
N GLU A 302 7.21 3.00 18.32
CA GLU A 302 8.00 1.77 18.34
C GLU A 302 7.52 0.80 19.44
N ASP A 303 7.53 -0.49 19.11
CA ASP A 303 7.12 -1.60 19.95
C ASP A 303 5.65 -1.63 20.39
N VAL A 304 4.79 -0.72 19.92
CA VAL A 304 3.34 -0.84 20.15
C VAL A 304 2.82 -2.13 19.52
N LEU A 305 1.94 -2.84 20.24
CA LEU A 305 1.26 -4.02 19.72
C LEU A 305 0.10 -3.56 18.82
N TRP A 306 0.15 -3.85 17.52
CA TRP A 306 -0.88 -3.42 16.57
C TRP A 306 -2.28 -3.91 16.93
N ASP A 307 -2.37 -5.14 17.45
CA ASP A 307 -3.61 -5.74 17.95
C ASP A 307 -4.28 -4.86 19.03
N ASP A 308 -3.50 -4.20 19.90
CA ASP A 308 -4.02 -3.30 20.94
C ASP A 308 -4.56 -2.00 20.34
N VAL A 309 -3.93 -1.48 19.29
CA VAL A 309 -4.41 -0.28 18.57
C VAL A 309 -5.71 -0.59 17.83
N HIS A 310 -5.81 -1.77 17.22
CA HIS A 310 -7.06 -2.24 16.62
C HIS A 310 -8.18 -2.38 17.66
N LEU A 311 -7.87 -2.93 18.84
CA LEU A 311 -8.82 -2.97 19.97
C LEU A 311 -9.23 -1.58 20.45
N LEU A 312 -8.31 -0.62 20.49
CA LEU A 312 -8.61 0.78 20.83
C LEU A 312 -9.64 1.37 19.85
N ALA A 313 -9.45 1.18 18.54
CA ALA A 313 -10.41 1.64 17.53
C ALA A 313 -11.81 1.04 17.75
N HIS A 314 -11.90 -0.25 18.08
CA HIS A 314 -13.18 -0.88 18.41
C HIS A 314 -13.83 -0.31 19.67
N LYS A 315 -13.06 -0.02 20.73
CA LYS A 315 -13.60 0.60 21.96
C LYS A 315 -14.20 1.98 21.66
N ILE A 316 -13.53 2.78 20.84
CA ILE A 316 -14.03 4.10 20.43
C ILE A 316 -15.29 3.97 19.57
N ALA A 317 -15.32 3.00 18.64
CA ALA A 317 -16.53 2.71 17.85
C ALA A 317 -17.71 2.32 18.74
N ILE A 318 -17.48 1.47 19.76
CA ILE A 318 -18.52 1.06 20.71
C ILE A 318 -19.04 2.27 21.49
N ASP A 319 -18.16 3.09 22.06
CA ASP A 319 -18.54 4.30 22.81
C ASP A 319 -19.37 5.26 21.93
N GLY A 320 -18.95 5.46 20.67
CA GLY A 320 -19.67 6.30 19.72
C GLY A 320 -21.05 5.76 19.34
N LEU A 321 -21.13 4.47 18.98
CA LEU A 321 -22.39 3.83 18.59
C LEU A 321 -23.37 3.68 19.77
N LEU A 322 -22.87 3.56 21.02
CA LEU A 322 -23.67 3.65 22.24
C LEU A 322 -24.25 5.06 22.41
N ALA A 323 -23.45 6.11 22.20
CA ALA A 323 -23.91 7.49 22.31
C ALA A 323 -25.01 7.83 21.29
N LEU A 324 -24.98 7.21 20.10
CA LEU A 324 -26.03 7.33 19.09
C LEU A 324 -27.25 6.44 19.34
N GLY A 325 -27.19 5.54 20.33
CA GLY A 325 -28.23 4.56 20.62
C GLY A 325 -28.35 3.43 19.60
N ILE A 326 -27.39 3.30 18.66
CA ILE A 326 -27.33 2.17 17.72
C ILE A 326 -26.96 0.89 18.48
N LEU A 327 -25.98 1.00 19.38
CA LEU A 327 -25.69 -0.02 20.37
C LEU A 327 -26.38 0.32 21.70
N LYS A 328 -26.62 -0.70 22.52
CA LYS A 328 -27.18 -0.59 23.87
C LYS A 328 -26.63 -1.66 24.81
N GLY A 329 -26.70 -1.41 26.12
CA GLY A 329 -26.20 -2.33 27.14
C GLY A 329 -24.80 -1.95 27.64
N ASP A 330 -24.08 -2.93 28.18
CA ASP A 330 -22.74 -2.74 28.73
C ASP A 330 -21.65 -2.80 27.64
N LYS A 331 -20.73 -1.83 27.67
CA LYS A 331 -19.68 -1.70 26.64
C LYS A 331 -18.65 -2.82 26.67
N ASP A 332 -18.33 -3.34 27.85
CA ASP A 332 -17.33 -4.40 28.00
C ASP A 332 -17.91 -5.73 27.54
N GLU A 333 -19.21 -5.96 27.77
CA GLU A 333 -19.93 -7.10 27.20
C GLU A 333 -20.04 -7.04 25.68
N ILE A 334 -20.33 -5.86 25.10
CA ILE A 334 -20.36 -5.65 23.64
C ILE A 334 -19.01 -6.03 23.02
N LEU A 335 -17.92 -5.54 23.63
CA LEU A 335 -16.56 -5.82 23.18
C LEU A 335 -16.22 -7.31 23.33
N ALA A 336 -16.51 -7.91 24.49
CA ALA A 336 -16.26 -9.31 24.78
C ALA A 336 -17.00 -10.23 23.80
N ASN A 337 -18.24 -9.88 23.43
CA ASN A 337 -19.03 -10.64 22.46
C ASN A 337 -18.63 -10.38 21.01
N ARG A 338 -17.75 -9.41 20.72
CA ARG A 338 -17.33 -8.99 19.37
C ARG A 338 -18.45 -8.39 18.51
N THR A 339 -19.49 -7.84 19.13
CA THR A 339 -20.64 -7.28 18.40
C THR A 339 -20.25 -6.11 17.50
N SER A 340 -19.23 -5.33 17.87
CA SER A 340 -18.70 -4.23 17.06
C SER A 340 -18.16 -4.66 15.69
N VAL A 341 -17.79 -5.93 15.50
CA VAL A 341 -17.31 -6.47 14.22
C VAL A 341 -18.38 -6.40 13.12
N ALA A 342 -19.67 -6.36 13.50
CA ALA A 342 -20.75 -6.14 12.55
C ALA A 342 -20.65 -4.78 11.82
N PHE A 343 -20.08 -3.78 12.48
CA PHE A 343 -19.98 -2.40 11.99
C PHE A 343 -18.57 -2.05 11.51
N PHE A 344 -17.53 -2.69 12.07
CA PHE A 344 -16.14 -2.52 11.66
C PHE A 344 -15.53 -3.91 11.38
N PRO A 345 -15.73 -4.47 10.17
CA PRO A 345 -15.44 -5.88 9.88
C PRO A 345 -14.02 -6.16 9.34
N HIS A 346 -13.19 -5.14 9.12
CA HIS A 346 -11.85 -5.29 8.56
C HIS A 346 -10.77 -4.89 9.57
N GLY A 347 -9.51 -5.18 9.25
CA GLY A 347 -8.37 -4.77 10.08
C GLY A 347 -8.21 -3.25 10.11
N LEU A 348 -7.58 -2.72 11.17
CA LEU A 348 -7.33 -1.27 11.32
C LEU A 348 -6.43 -0.69 10.22
N GLY A 349 -5.66 -1.52 9.55
CA GLY A 349 -4.71 -1.12 8.53
C GLY A 349 -3.63 -2.18 8.32
N HIS A 350 -2.63 -1.80 7.53
CA HIS A 350 -1.59 -2.70 7.05
C HIS A 350 -0.27 -1.98 6.80
N TYR A 351 0.82 -2.73 6.62
CA TYR A 351 2.04 -2.12 6.11
C TYR A 351 1.80 -1.57 4.70
N LEU A 352 2.43 -0.44 4.43
CA LEU A 352 2.43 0.23 3.13
C LEU A 352 3.88 0.47 2.69
N GLY A 353 4.13 0.33 1.39
CA GLY A 353 5.45 0.55 0.81
C GLY A 353 5.41 0.45 -0.70
N MET A 354 6.18 -0.48 -1.27
CA MET A 354 6.17 -0.68 -2.73
C MET A 354 4.93 -1.41 -3.24
N ASP A 355 4.25 -2.11 -2.33
CA ASP A 355 2.93 -2.68 -2.55
C ASP A 355 1.97 -2.00 -1.56
N VAL A 356 0.71 -1.84 -1.95
CA VAL A 356 -0.35 -1.24 -1.12
C VAL A 356 -0.50 -2.04 0.18
N HIS A 357 -0.79 -3.33 0.05
CA HIS A 357 -0.63 -4.30 1.12
C HIS A 357 0.81 -4.81 1.11
N ASP A 358 1.71 -4.10 1.80
CA ASP A 358 3.14 -4.40 1.82
C ASP A 358 3.46 -5.69 2.61
N VAL A 359 4.66 -6.20 2.38
CA VAL A 359 5.15 -7.46 2.95
C VAL A 359 5.45 -7.36 4.46
N GLY A 360 5.62 -8.51 5.12
CA GLY A 360 6.08 -8.58 6.52
C GLY A 360 5.00 -8.41 7.60
N GLY A 361 3.72 -8.34 7.23
CA GLY A 361 2.61 -8.15 8.17
C GLY A 361 2.21 -9.37 9.01
N ASN A 362 2.59 -10.60 8.62
CA ASN A 362 2.25 -11.83 9.35
C ASN A 362 0.75 -12.03 9.64
N ALA A 363 -0.11 -11.71 8.67
CA ALA A 363 -1.55 -11.91 8.77
C ALA A 363 -1.94 -13.35 9.16
N ASN A 364 -2.97 -13.50 10.00
CA ASN A 364 -3.52 -14.81 10.38
C ASN A 364 -5.02 -14.88 10.02
N TYR A 365 -5.32 -15.17 8.76
CA TYR A 365 -6.71 -15.30 8.27
C TYR A 365 -7.46 -16.51 8.83
N SER A 366 -6.76 -17.41 9.54
CA SER A 366 -7.35 -18.56 10.25
C SER A 366 -7.63 -18.27 11.72
N ASP A 367 -7.46 -17.03 12.19
CA ASP A 367 -7.75 -16.65 13.57
C ASP A 367 -9.23 -16.94 13.90
N PRO A 368 -9.52 -17.73 14.96
CA PRO A 368 -10.88 -18.03 15.36
C PRO A 368 -11.62 -16.79 15.86
N ASP A 369 -10.92 -15.79 16.41
CA ASP A 369 -11.53 -14.53 16.83
C ASP A 369 -11.79 -13.65 15.58
N PRO A 370 -13.07 -13.37 15.24
CA PRO A 370 -13.41 -12.63 14.03
C PRO A 370 -12.88 -11.19 14.03
N MET A 371 -12.57 -10.62 15.20
CA MET A 371 -12.01 -9.27 15.30
C MET A 371 -10.59 -9.20 14.73
N PHE A 372 -9.76 -10.24 14.96
CA PHE A 372 -8.37 -10.22 14.52
C PHE A 372 -8.14 -10.91 13.16
N ARG A 373 -9.14 -11.64 12.65
CA ARG A 373 -9.02 -12.46 11.43
C ARG A 373 -8.56 -11.68 10.20
N TYR A 374 -9.01 -10.44 10.04
CA TYR A 374 -8.71 -9.62 8.86
C TYR A 374 -7.60 -8.60 9.09
N LEU A 375 -6.89 -8.65 10.22
CA LEU A 375 -5.66 -7.88 10.41
C LEU A 375 -4.57 -8.39 9.47
N ARG A 376 -4.02 -7.47 8.68
CA ARG A 376 -2.90 -7.75 7.77
C ARG A 376 -1.54 -7.61 8.45
N VAL A 377 -1.48 -6.82 9.52
CA VAL A 377 -0.33 -6.69 10.42
C VAL A 377 -0.67 -7.32 11.76
N ARG A 378 0.23 -8.13 12.31
CA ARG A 378 0.12 -8.72 13.66
C ARG A 378 1.43 -8.49 14.40
N GLY A 379 1.33 -8.18 15.70
CA GLY A 379 2.51 -8.03 16.55
C GLY A 379 3.01 -6.59 16.68
N ARG A 380 4.28 -6.45 17.07
CA ARG A 380 4.88 -5.17 17.43
C ARG A 380 5.40 -4.43 16.21
N LEU A 381 5.13 -3.13 16.14
CA LEU A 381 5.59 -2.29 15.04
C LEU A 381 7.02 -1.76 15.28
N PRO A 382 7.94 -1.90 14.31
CA PRO A 382 9.26 -1.29 14.40
C PRO A 382 9.22 0.19 14.00
N ALA A 383 10.12 1.00 14.58
CA ALA A 383 10.35 2.36 14.09
C ALA A 383 10.82 2.33 12.62
N GLY A 384 10.33 3.29 11.84
CA GLY A 384 10.59 3.43 10.40
C GLY A 384 9.67 2.59 9.51
N SER A 385 8.80 1.75 10.08
CA SER A 385 7.72 1.15 9.30
C SER A 385 6.65 2.18 8.93
N VAL A 386 5.94 1.93 7.83
CA VAL A 386 4.79 2.75 7.40
C VAL A 386 3.55 1.86 7.40
N VAL A 387 2.49 2.32 8.06
CA VAL A 387 1.20 1.63 8.13
C VAL A 387 0.08 2.54 7.67
N THR A 388 -0.96 1.98 7.06
CA THR A 388 -2.26 2.65 6.94
C THR A 388 -2.96 2.65 8.29
N VAL A 389 -3.70 3.72 8.59
CA VAL A 389 -4.63 3.79 9.73
C VAL A 389 -6.00 4.16 9.20
N GLU A 390 -6.82 3.14 8.98
CA GLU A 390 -8.03 3.18 8.16
C GLU A 390 -9.30 2.70 8.90
N PRO A 391 -9.61 3.17 10.12
CA PRO A 391 -10.85 2.76 10.77
C PRO A 391 -12.07 3.11 9.92
N GLY A 392 -13.11 2.29 10.04
CA GLY A 392 -14.38 2.57 9.39
C GLY A 392 -15.59 1.97 10.10
N ILE A 393 -16.74 2.59 9.88
CA ILE A 393 -18.05 2.12 10.35
C ILE A 393 -18.96 1.98 9.13
N TYR A 394 -19.53 0.79 8.95
CA TYR A 394 -20.31 0.40 7.78
C TYR A 394 -21.68 -0.11 8.17
N PHE A 395 -22.67 0.21 7.35
CA PHE A 395 -24.06 -0.18 7.48
C PHE A 395 -24.44 -1.10 6.31
N CYS A 396 -23.89 -2.31 6.31
CA CYS A 396 -24.20 -3.34 5.32
C CYS A 396 -25.27 -4.30 5.86
N ARG A 397 -26.47 -4.30 5.24
CA ARG A 397 -27.58 -5.19 5.66
C ARG A 397 -27.17 -6.66 5.67
N PHE A 398 -26.45 -7.11 4.64
CA PHE A 398 -26.01 -8.51 4.54
C PHE A 398 -25.09 -8.93 5.69
N ILE A 399 -24.29 -8.00 6.22
CA ILE A 399 -23.37 -8.25 7.33
C ILE A 399 -24.07 -8.11 8.68
N ILE A 400 -24.93 -7.10 8.86
CA ILE A 400 -25.54 -6.77 10.16
C ILE A 400 -26.81 -7.58 10.45
N GLU A 401 -27.63 -7.91 9.45
CA GLU A 401 -28.88 -8.65 9.68
C GLU A 401 -28.69 -10.02 10.37
N PRO A 402 -27.62 -10.79 10.13
CA PRO A 402 -27.30 -11.97 10.93
C PRO A 402 -27.12 -11.65 12.43
N TYR A 403 -26.47 -10.54 12.78
CA TYR A 403 -26.28 -10.11 14.18
C TYR A 403 -27.60 -9.69 14.84
N LEU A 404 -28.57 -9.19 14.07
CA LEU A 404 -29.92 -8.88 14.57
C LEU A 404 -30.76 -10.14 14.87
N LYS A 405 -30.37 -11.30 14.32
CA LYS A 405 -31.08 -12.57 14.49
C LYS A 405 -30.45 -13.46 15.58
N ASP A 406 -29.15 -13.30 15.84
CA ASP A 406 -28.45 -14.05 16.89
C ASP A 406 -28.73 -13.43 18.28
N PRO A 407 -29.37 -14.16 19.22
CA PRO A 407 -29.65 -13.64 20.56
C PRO A 407 -28.40 -13.14 21.31
N LYS A 408 -27.22 -13.70 21.01
CA LYS A 408 -25.94 -13.25 21.59
C LYS A 408 -25.69 -11.78 21.27
N HIS A 409 -26.01 -11.35 20.06
CA HIS A 409 -25.70 -10.01 19.55
C HIS A 409 -26.91 -9.07 19.53
N ALA A 410 -28.11 -9.60 19.21
CA ALA A 410 -29.33 -8.82 19.03
C ALA A 410 -29.73 -8.01 20.28
N GLN A 411 -29.40 -8.51 21.48
CA GLN A 411 -29.63 -7.78 22.73
C GLN A 411 -28.87 -6.45 22.81
N TYR A 412 -27.76 -6.32 22.09
CA TYR A 412 -26.87 -5.15 22.11
C TYR A 412 -27.11 -4.16 20.97
N ILE A 413 -28.01 -4.45 20.02
CA ILE A 413 -28.25 -3.60 18.85
C ILE A 413 -29.70 -3.10 18.87
N ASP A 414 -29.90 -1.80 18.69
CA ASP A 414 -31.24 -1.23 18.53
C ASP A 414 -31.61 -1.12 17.05
N ALA A 415 -32.39 -2.08 16.57
CA ALA A 415 -32.81 -2.13 15.17
C ALA A 415 -33.63 -0.91 14.74
N ALA A 416 -34.41 -0.30 15.64
CA ALA A 416 -35.24 0.86 15.30
C ALA A 416 -34.38 2.12 15.11
N VAL A 417 -33.33 2.29 15.91
CA VAL A 417 -32.35 3.37 15.72
C VAL A 417 -31.52 3.13 14.46
N LEU A 418 -31.07 1.88 14.26
CA LEU A 418 -30.24 1.47 13.11
C LEU A 418 -30.88 1.79 11.75
N GLU A 419 -32.21 1.72 11.62
CA GLU A 419 -32.91 2.01 10.36
C GLU A 419 -32.60 3.39 9.78
N LYS A 420 -32.19 4.36 10.60
CA LYS A 420 -31.82 5.72 10.17
C LYS A 420 -30.48 5.79 9.43
N TYR A 421 -29.61 4.79 9.60
CA TYR A 421 -28.21 4.87 9.19
C TYR A 421 -27.89 4.09 7.91
N TRP A 422 -28.83 3.31 7.37
CA TRP A 422 -28.56 2.50 6.17
C TRP A 422 -28.07 3.31 4.97
N ASP A 423 -28.60 4.52 4.77
CA ASP A 423 -28.22 5.39 3.65
C ASP A 423 -26.92 6.16 3.86
N VAL A 424 -26.34 6.13 5.07
CA VAL A 424 -24.95 6.55 5.30
C VAL A 424 -24.01 5.64 4.50
N GLY A 425 -24.37 4.36 4.38
CA GLY A 425 -23.57 3.33 3.71
C GLY A 425 -22.36 2.97 4.55
N GLY A 426 -21.32 3.79 4.53
CA GLY A 426 -20.15 3.61 5.34
C GLY A 426 -19.29 4.85 5.37
N VAL A 427 -18.48 4.98 6.43
CA VAL A 427 -17.43 5.98 6.52
C VAL A 427 -16.12 5.27 6.83
N ARG A 428 -15.10 5.56 6.03
CA ARG A 428 -13.70 5.22 6.30
C ARG A 428 -12.85 6.49 6.15
N ILE A 429 -11.87 6.63 7.03
CA ILE A 429 -10.87 7.70 6.98
C ILE A 429 -9.51 7.04 7.17
N GLU A 430 -8.64 7.19 6.17
CA GLU A 430 -7.38 6.46 6.07
C GLU A 430 -6.22 7.38 5.77
N ASP A 431 -5.13 7.18 6.50
CA ASP A 431 -3.87 7.86 6.25
C ASP A 431 -2.68 6.91 6.31
N ASP A 432 -1.61 7.34 5.66
CA ASP A 432 -0.30 6.70 5.61
C ASP A 432 0.60 7.27 6.70
N VAL A 433 1.01 6.42 7.64
CA VAL A 433 1.63 6.86 8.90
C VAL A 433 2.96 6.14 9.14
N VAL A 434 4.02 6.92 9.28
CA VAL A 434 5.36 6.45 9.67
C VAL A 434 5.40 6.26 11.18
N VAL A 435 5.75 5.05 11.64
CA VAL A 435 6.00 4.77 13.05
C VAL A 435 7.37 5.30 13.42
N THR A 436 7.47 6.08 14.49
CA THR A 436 8.75 6.60 15.02
C THR A 436 9.02 6.00 16.41
N LYS A 437 10.22 6.22 16.94
CA LYS A 437 10.59 5.74 18.29
C LYS A 437 9.64 6.20 19.39
N ASN A 438 9.13 7.43 19.28
CA ASN A 438 8.36 8.09 20.34
C ASN A 438 6.94 8.50 19.92
N GLY A 439 6.49 8.09 18.74
CA GLY A 439 5.23 8.59 18.18
C GLY A 439 5.04 8.14 16.73
N ALA A 440 4.36 8.96 15.94
CA ALA A 440 4.16 8.75 14.52
C ALA A 440 4.21 10.07 13.73
N GLU A 441 4.52 9.97 12.43
CA GLU A 441 4.45 11.06 11.45
C GLU A 441 3.45 10.69 10.35
N ASN A 442 2.49 11.56 10.08
CA ASN A 442 1.47 11.33 9.06
C ASN A 442 1.92 11.92 7.72
N LEU A 443 2.07 11.07 6.69
CA LEU A 443 2.45 11.49 5.33
C LEU A 443 1.26 12.06 4.55
N THR A 444 0.05 11.68 4.91
CA THR A 444 -1.17 12.08 4.24
C THR A 444 -1.53 13.53 4.54
N THR A 445 -1.68 14.32 3.49
CA THR A 445 -2.09 15.73 3.57
C THR A 445 -3.52 15.96 3.09
N ALA A 446 -4.22 14.90 2.69
CA ALA A 446 -5.61 14.95 2.28
C ALA A 446 -6.49 15.43 3.43
N ILE A 447 -7.43 16.32 3.13
CA ILE A 447 -8.27 16.99 4.11
C ILE A 447 -9.19 15.96 4.77
N LYS A 448 -9.23 15.96 6.11
CA LYS A 448 -10.10 15.09 6.93
C LYS A 448 -10.95 15.88 7.94
N ASP A 449 -10.77 17.20 8.01
CA ASP A 449 -11.61 18.04 8.84
C ASP A 449 -12.97 18.19 8.14
N PRO A 450 -14.08 17.79 8.79
CA PRO A 450 -15.38 17.76 8.13
C PRO A 450 -15.89 19.16 7.79
N ASP A 451 -15.56 20.18 8.59
CA ASP A 451 -16.00 21.55 8.33
C ASP A 451 -15.19 22.18 7.18
N GLU A 452 -13.92 21.78 7.01
CA GLU A 452 -13.12 22.12 5.83
C GLU A 452 -13.62 21.42 4.56
N MET A 453 -13.97 20.13 4.63
CA MET A 453 -14.59 19.42 3.50
C MET A 453 -15.87 20.11 3.03
N GLU A 454 -16.78 20.40 3.95
CA GLU A 454 -18.05 21.07 3.63
C GLU A 454 -17.82 22.45 2.99
N ARG A 455 -16.83 23.21 3.46
CA ARG A 455 -16.45 24.50 2.87
C ARG A 455 -15.96 24.33 1.44
N ILE A 456 -15.02 23.42 1.19
CA ILE A 456 -14.46 23.18 -0.15
C ILE A 456 -15.55 22.79 -1.13
N ILE A 457 -16.34 21.78 -0.77
CA ILE A 457 -17.38 21.25 -1.63
C ILE A 457 -18.47 22.30 -1.89
N SER A 458 -18.85 23.08 -0.87
CA SER A 458 -19.87 24.14 -1.02
C SER A 458 -19.38 25.34 -1.83
N SER A 459 -18.08 25.63 -1.82
CA SER A 459 -17.47 26.78 -2.53
C SER A 459 -17.14 26.53 -4.00
N SER A 460 -17.19 25.26 -4.41
CA SER A 460 -16.82 24.82 -5.76
C SER A 460 -17.96 24.96 -6.77
#